data_AF-A0A2G8S592-F1
#
_entry.id   AF-A0A2G8S592-F1
#
_cell.length_a   1.000
_cell.length_b   1.000
_cell.length_c   1.000
_cell.angle_alpha   90.00
_cell.angle_beta   90.00
_cell.angle_gamma   90.00
#
_symmetry.space_group_name_H-M   'P 1'
#
loop_
_entity.id
_entity.type
_entity.pdbx_description
1 polymer ?
#
loop_
_entity_poly.entity_id
_entity_poly.type
_entity_poly.pdbx_seq_one_letter_code
_entity_poly.pdbx_strand_id
1 'polypeptide(L)'
;MDLPVLSQRETSPVPLLSELRSLVIAYPDPEDGIFSLSLPNLTHLSLRDQPRVYHRLTADGLPIADGPYGGSWPAPLLSSEEMLSILRRMDLSHLTNLELVYMAHQPGEDDELLSYIAESLPQLEHLELHRYRGVRSQMRRIRVDHMHIARLLSTLTSLLTLRLNLDFHDDHQAYCGAPWERERWFPLFKARGFDIVDLLQESCPRLEHVALIYHGIPAATWAEFHPQRCAEPRFVLDYAKYHVDSEPCPREWILLDERVVPSLLTL
;
A
#
# COMPACT_ATOMS: atom_id res chain seq x y z
N MET A 1 31.10 -47.54 16.73
CA MET A 1 30.00 -47.37 17.71
C MET A 1 29.96 -45.90 18.05
N ASP A 2 28.82 -45.32 17.69
CA ASP A 2 28.44 -43.92 17.75
C ASP A 2 28.54 -43.31 19.15
N LEU A 3 28.68 -41.98 19.20
CA LEU A 3 27.62 -41.12 19.73
C LEU A 3 27.69 -39.76 19.01
N PRO A 4 26.59 -39.27 18.41
CA PRO A 4 26.52 -37.94 17.83
C PRO A 4 26.25 -36.90 18.94
N VAL A 5 27.00 -35.80 18.93
CA VAL A 5 26.65 -34.61 19.72
C VAL A 5 25.53 -33.89 18.97
N LEU A 6 24.29 -34.16 19.38
CA LEU A 6 23.13 -33.36 19.06
C LEU A 6 23.27 -32.00 19.75
N SER A 7 23.76 -31.00 19.01
CA SER A 7 23.60 -29.60 19.40
C SER A 7 22.17 -29.18 19.09
N GLN A 8 21.22 -29.61 19.92
CA GLN A 8 19.90 -28.97 19.99
C GLN A 8 20.08 -27.60 20.62
N ARG A 9 20.25 -26.57 19.78
CA ARG A 9 19.85 -25.21 20.16
C ARG A 9 18.33 -25.19 20.11
N GLU A 10 17.68 -25.65 21.17
CA GLU A 10 16.32 -25.23 21.45
C GLU A 10 16.39 -23.73 21.74
N THR A 11 16.05 -22.92 20.74
CA THR A 11 15.74 -21.52 20.92
C THR A 11 14.43 -21.45 21.69
N SER A 12 14.48 -21.56 23.02
CA SER A 12 13.36 -21.16 23.85
C SER A 12 12.98 -19.74 23.43
N PRO A 13 11.72 -19.46 23.05
CA PRO A 13 11.31 -18.13 22.68
C PRO A 13 11.63 -17.21 23.84
N VAL A 14 12.37 -16.13 23.57
CA VAL A 14 12.67 -15.12 24.59
C VAL A 14 11.32 -14.64 25.11
N PRO A 15 10.96 -14.83 26.40
CA PRO A 15 9.60 -14.66 26.89
C PRO A 15 9.01 -13.25 26.69
N LEU A 16 9.86 -12.27 26.36
CA LEU A 16 9.45 -10.92 26.00
C LEU A 16 8.80 -10.82 24.60
N LEU A 17 9.16 -11.69 23.66
CA LEU A 17 8.67 -11.61 22.28
C LEU A 17 7.37 -12.39 22.06
N SER A 18 7.06 -13.36 22.92
CA SER A 18 5.76 -14.06 22.86
C SER A 18 4.60 -13.10 23.11
N GLU A 19 4.80 -12.00 23.84
CA GLU A 19 3.75 -11.01 24.08
C GLU A 19 3.67 -9.90 23.02
N LEU A 20 4.55 -9.89 22.01
CA LEU A 20 4.54 -8.88 20.97
C LEU A 20 3.24 -8.98 20.14
N ARG A 21 2.42 -7.92 20.15
CA ARG A 21 1.17 -7.83 19.38
C ARG A 21 1.29 -7.01 18.10
N SER A 22 2.24 -6.08 18.06
CA SER A 22 2.40 -5.14 16.95
C SER A 22 3.87 -4.99 16.57
N LEU A 23 4.16 -5.09 15.27
CA LEU A 23 5.48 -4.88 14.69
C LEU A 23 5.39 -3.91 13.52
N VAL A 24 6.18 -2.85 13.57
CA VAL A 24 6.28 -1.85 12.50
C VAL A 24 7.75 -1.71 12.13
N ILE A 25 8.08 -1.94 10.86
CA ILE A 25 9.44 -1.84 10.33
C ILE A 25 9.40 -0.96 9.09
N ALA A 26 10.18 0.12 9.11
CA ALA A 26 10.39 0.98 7.95
C ALA A 26 11.63 0.51 7.18
N TYR A 27 11.51 0.40 5.85
CA TYR A 27 12.54 -0.10 4.94
C TYR A 27 13.12 -1.46 5.40
N PRO A 28 12.28 -2.50 5.56
CA PRO A 28 12.72 -3.82 6.00
C PRO A 28 13.74 -4.42 5.01
N ASP A 29 14.72 -5.15 5.53
CA ASP A 29 15.59 -6.01 4.73
C ASP A 29 15.03 -7.44 4.74
N PRO A 30 14.80 -8.12 3.60
CA PRO A 30 14.25 -9.47 3.58
C PRO A 30 15.06 -10.48 4.40
N GLU A 31 16.35 -10.23 4.60
CA GLU A 31 17.26 -11.11 5.37
C GLU A 31 17.25 -10.81 6.88
N ASP A 32 16.48 -9.83 7.35
CA ASP A 32 16.40 -9.50 8.77
C ASP A 32 15.95 -10.72 9.60
N GLY A 33 16.74 -11.05 10.62
CA GLY A 33 16.49 -12.21 11.48
C GLY A 33 15.18 -12.13 12.28
N ILE A 34 14.60 -10.93 12.41
CA ILE A 34 13.32 -10.71 13.11
C ILE A 34 12.17 -11.48 12.45
N PHE A 35 12.22 -11.68 11.13
CA PHE A 35 11.21 -12.40 10.37
C PHE A 35 11.26 -13.93 10.56
N SER A 36 12.31 -14.44 11.21
CA SER A 36 12.44 -15.84 11.59
C SER A 36 12.15 -16.10 13.07
N LEU A 37 11.78 -15.07 13.83
CA LEU A 37 11.42 -15.24 15.24
C LEU A 37 9.99 -15.76 15.36
N SER A 38 9.74 -16.57 16.39
CA SER A 38 8.38 -16.98 16.74
C SER A 38 7.68 -15.82 17.45
N LEU A 39 6.65 -15.27 16.79
CA LEU A 39 5.82 -14.16 17.27
C LEU A 39 4.34 -14.61 17.33
N PRO A 40 4.01 -15.61 18.18
CA PRO A 40 2.74 -16.33 18.10
C PRO A 40 1.49 -15.49 18.40
N ASN A 41 1.65 -14.29 18.97
CA ASN A 41 0.55 -13.40 19.29
C ASN A 41 0.54 -12.13 18.42
N LEU A 42 1.32 -12.09 17.33
CA LEU A 42 1.36 -10.92 16.45
C LEU A 42 0.00 -10.74 15.74
N THR A 43 -0.66 -9.62 16.01
CA THR A 43 -1.95 -9.27 15.39
C THR A 43 -1.81 -8.12 14.40
N HIS A 44 -0.76 -7.30 14.53
CA HIS A 44 -0.50 -6.14 13.67
C HIS A 44 0.91 -6.20 13.08
N LEU A 45 1.00 -6.12 11.75
CA LEU A 45 2.26 -6.07 11.01
C LEU A 45 2.22 -4.92 10.01
N SER A 46 3.24 -4.08 10.05
CA SER A 46 3.45 -3.01 9.07
C SER A 46 4.88 -3.05 8.54
N LEU A 47 5.00 -3.35 7.25
CA LEU A 47 6.25 -3.37 6.50
C LEU A 47 6.21 -2.21 5.51
N ARG A 48 6.75 -1.06 5.93
CA ARG A 48 6.44 0.23 5.32
C ARG A 48 7.64 1.06 4.89
N ASP A 49 7.36 2.17 4.23
CA ASP A 49 8.28 3.27 3.99
C ASP A 49 8.13 4.37 5.06
N GLN A 50 9.19 5.17 5.26
CA GLN A 50 9.11 6.37 6.09
C GLN A 50 10.19 7.40 5.71
N PRO A 51 9.84 8.58 5.16
CA PRO A 51 8.50 9.04 4.81
C PRO A 51 7.94 8.31 3.59
N ARG A 52 6.66 8.52 3.30
CA ARG A 52 5.97 7.93 2.14
C ARG A 52 6.67 8.27 0.83
N VAL A 53 6.86 7.27 -0.03
CA VAL A 53 7.55 7.39 -1.32
C VAL A 53 6.77 8.25 -2.30
N TYR A 54 5.43 8.27 -2.24
CA TYR A 54 4.65 9.19 -3.09
C TYR A 54 5.02 10.66 -2.86
N HIS A 55 5.63 11.02 -1.71
CA HIS A 55 6.12 12.39 -1.54
C HIS A 55 7.19 12.78 -2.56
N ARG A 56 7.87 11.81 -3.18
CA ARG A 56 8.93 12.01 -4.17
C ARG A 56 8.40 12.04 -5.61
N LEU A 57 7.12 11.72 -5.81
CA LEU A 57 6.51 11.61 -7.12
C LEU A 57 5.89 12.97 -7.51
N THR A 58 6.38 13.55 -8.59
CA THR A 58 5.77 14.69 -9.27
C THR A 58 4.87 14.21 -10.40
N ALA A 59 3.95 15.09 -10.82
CA ALA A 59 3.05 14.81 -11.93
C ALA A 59 3.79 14.44 -13.23
N ASP A 60 5.02 14.90 -13.46
CA ASP A 60 5.87 14.57 -14.61
C ASP A 60 6.88 13.43 -14.33
N GLY A 61 6.82 12.81 -13.15
CA GLY A 61 7.73 11.73 -12.76
C GLY A 61 9.18 12.19 -12.58
N LEU A 62 9.42 13.50 -12.51
CA LEU A 62 10.73 14.05 -12.18
C LEU A 62 11.02 13.82 -10.69
N PRO A 63 12.11 13.12 -10.35
CA PRO A 63 12.50 12.98 -8.96
C PRO A 63 12.78 14.37 -8.37
N ILE A 64 12.07 14.73 -7.31
CA ILE A 64 12.39 15.95 -6.58
C ILE A 64 13.66 15.66 -5.74
N ALA A 65 14.61 16.59 -5.77
CA ALA A 65 15.88 16.45 -5.08
C ALA A 65 15.71 16.79 -3.58
N ASP A 66 15.39 15.80 -2.74
CA ASP A 66 14.78 16.07 -1.40
C ASP A 66 15.45 15.46 -0.17
N GLY A 67 16.67 14.95 -0.28
CA GLY A 67 17.47 14.64 0.91
C GLY A 67 17.75 15.95 1.67
N PRO A 68 18.13 15.89 2.96
CA PRO A 68 18.53 17.06 3.75
C PRO A 68 19.66 17.92 3.13
N TYR A 69 20.22 17.48 2.00
CA TYR A 69 21.28 18.13 1.22
C TYR A 69 20.96 18.25 -0.28
N GLY A 70 19.70 18.15 -0.70
CA GLY A 70 19.32 18.22 -2.12
C GLY A 70 19.73 17.00 -2.96
N GLY A 71 19.87 15.83 -2.33
CA GLY A 71 20.15 14.55 -3.01
C GLY A 71 18.96 13.60 -2.96
N SER A 72 18.83 12.64 -3.89
CA SER A 72 17.82 11.57 -3.76
C SER A 72 18.11 10.74 -2.50
N TRP A 73 17.17 10.67 -1.56
CA TRP A 73 17.30 9.73 -0.43
C TRP A 73 16.96 8.32 -0.94
N PRO A 74 17.67 7.23 -0.58
CA PRO A 74 17.27 5.91 -1.05
C PRO A 74 15.88 5.57 -0.51
N ALA A 75 15.05 4.94 -1.35
CA ALA A 75 13.83 4.24 -0.92
C ALA A 75 13.97 2.81 -1.43
N PRO A 76 14.66 1.94 -0.69
CA PRO A 76 14.80 0.54 -1.05
C PRO A 76 13.45 -0.16 -0.80
N LEU A 77 12.47 0.12 -1.65
CA LEU A 77 11.21 -0.59 -1.61
C LEU A 77 11.45 -2.01 -2.08
N LEU A 78 10.91 -2.96 -1.33
CA LEU A 78 10.93 -4.37 -1.70
C LEU A 78 10.08 -4.59 -2.95
N SER A 79 10.50 -5.55 -3.78
CA SER A 79 9.63 -6.16 -4.78
C SER A 79 8.51 -6.97 -4.11
N SER A 80 7.47 -7.33 -4.87
CA SER A 80 6.42 -8.23 -4.41
C SER A 80 6.96 -9.60 -3.97
N GLU A 81 7.98 -10.12 -4.67
CA GLU A 81 8.64 -11.40 -4.34
C GLU A 81 9.41 -11.33 -3.01
N GLU A 82 10.21 -10.28 -2.81
CA GLU A 82 10.93 -10.05 -1.55
C GLU A 82 9.95 -9.88 -0.38
N MET A 83 8.86 -9.12 -0.58
CA MET A 83 7.81 -8.98 0.43
C MET A 83 7.15 -10.33 0.76
N LEU A 84 6.82 -11.13 -0.25
CA LEU A 84 6.25 -12.46 -0.06
C LEU A 84 7.20 -13.41 0.69
N SER A 85 8.51 -13.32 0.42
CA SER A 85 9.53 -14.10 1.11
C SER A 85 9.56 -13.82 2.61
N ILE A 86 9.35 -12.56 3.02
CA ILE A 86 9.24 -12.17 4.42
C ILE A 86 8.00 -12.79 5.04
N LEU A 87 6.82 -12.61 4.42
CA LEU A 87 5.56 -13.11 4.97
C LEU A 87 5.57 -14.62 5.16
N ARG A 88 6.13 -15.37 4.19
CA ARG A 88 6.25 -16.84 4.25
C ARG A 88 7.13 -17.35 5.39
N ARG A 89 8.03 -16.54 5.93
CA ARG A 89 8.91 -16.91 7.04
C ARG A 89 8.27 -16.68 8.41
N MET A 90 7.20 -15.90 8.47
CA MET A 90 6.51 -15.55 9.71
C MET A 90 5.29 -16.45 9.95
N ASP A 91 4.98 -16.71 11.23
CA ASP A 91 3.66 -17.23 11.62
C ASP A 91 2.70 -16.05 11.78
N LEU A 92 1.76 -15.92 10.83
CA LEU A 92 0.80 -14.83 10.74
C LEU A 92 -0.65 -15.31 10.95
N SER A 93 -0.82 -16.48 11.59
CA SER A 93 -2.13 -17.13 11.80
C SER A 93 -3.15 -16.29 12.57
N HIS A 94 -2.67 -15.34 13.39
CA HIS A 94 -3.47 -14.44 14.21
C HIS A 94 -3.50 -12.99 13.70
N LEU A 95 -2.97 -12.73 12.51
CA LEU A 95 -2.85 -11.39 11.99
C LEU A 95 -4.22 -10.82 11.61
N THR A 96 -4.57 -9.67 12.20
CA THR A 96 -5.81 -8.92 11.92
C THR A 96 -5.55 -7.64 11.13
N ASN A 97 -4.34 -7.08 11.23
CA ASN A 97 -3.97 -5.81 10.60
C ASN A 97 -2.64 -5.97 9.83
N LEU A 98 -2.67 -5.65 8.54
CA LEU A 98 -1.52 -5.72 7.66
C LEU A 98 -1.37 -4.43 6.85
N GLU A 99 -0.21 -3.79 6.95
CA GLU A 99 0.23 -2.71 6.05
C GLU A 99 1.45 -3.20 5.26
N LEU A 100 1.38 -3.13 3.94
CA LEU A 100 2.50 -3.45 3.05
C LEU A 100 2.82 -2.30 2.10
N VAL A 101 4.11 -2.02 1.98
CA VAL A 101 4.64 -1.09 0.99
C VAL A 101 5.64 -1.83 0.10
N TYR A 102 5.35 -1.89 -1.20
CA TYR A 102 6.15 -2.67 -2.15
C TYR A 102 6.09 -2.10 -3.56
N MET A 103 6.94 -2.62 -4.42
CA MET A 103 7.04 -2.29 -5.83
C MET A 103 6.56 -3.44 -6.71
N ALA A 104 5.78 -3.11 -7.73
CA ALA A 104 5.36 -4.03 -8.78
C ALA A 104 5.41 -3.28 -10.12
N HIS A 105 6.46 -3.54 -10.89
CA HIS A 105 6.78 -2.90 -12.16
C HIS A 105 5.80 -3.19 -13.27
N GLN A 106 5.24 -4.41 -13.29
CA GLN A 106 4.30 -4.85 -14.31
C GLN A 106 2.93 -5.21 -13.72
N PRO A 107 1.85 -5.17 -14.52
CA PRO A 107 0.57 -5.74 -14.12
C PRO A 107 0.74 -7.24 -13.82
N GLY A 108 0.21 -7.69 -12.69
CA GLY A 108 0.23 -9.09 -12.28
C GLY A 108 1.51 -9.58 -11.59
N GLU A 109 2.56 -8.75 -11.49
CA GLU A 109 3.81 -9.13 -10.81
C GLU A 109 3.63 -9.37 -9.30
N ASP A 110 2.57 -8.82 -8.73
CA ASP A 110 2.18 -9.00 -7.33
C ASP A 110 1.06 -10.01 -7.12
N ASP A 111 0.67 -10.78 -8.15
CA ASP A 111 -0.43 -11.76 -8.05
C ASP A 111 -0.14 -12.82 -6.99
N GLU A 112 1.08 -13.34 -6.91
CA GLU A 112 1.45 -14.37 -5.92
C GLU A 112 1.40 -13.80 -4.49
N LEU A 113 1.84 -12.56 -4.30
CA LEU A 113 1.76 -11.87 -3.01
C LEU A 113 0.31 -11.65 -2.58
N LEU A 114 -0.51 -11.11 -3.49
CA LEU A 114 -1.93 -10.83 -3.22
C LEU A 114 -2.72 -12.11 -2.96
N SER A 115 -2.46 -13.17 -3.72
CA SER A 115 -3.10 -14.48 -3.53
C SER A 115 -2.69 -15.09 -2.20
N TYR A 116 -1.40 -15.02 -1.84
CA TYR A 116 -0.93 -15.48 -0.54
C TYR A 116 -1.62 -14.76 0.62
N ILE A 117 -1.72 -13.42 0.57
CA ILE A 117 -2.43 -12.63 1.58
C ILE A 117 -3.87 -13.12 1.71
N ALA A 118 -4.54 -13.30 0.57
CA ALA A 118 -5.96 -13.63 0.54
C ALA A 118 -6.26 -15.06 1.02
N GLU A 119 -5.36 -16.02 0.74
CA GLU A 119 -5.54 -17.44 1.06
C GLU A 119 -4.95 -17.83 2.42
N SER A 120 -3.88 -17.16 2.86
CA SER A 120 -3.10 -17.58 4.04
C SER A 120 -3.41 -16.78 5.31
N LEU A 121 -4.13 -15.66 5.21
CA LEU A 121 -4.43 -14.77 6.34
C LEU A 121 -5.95 -14.70 6.61
N PRO A 122 -6.57 -15.79 7.10
CA PRO A 122 -8.03 -15.88 7.22
C PRO A 122 -8.65 -14.93 8.25
N GLN A 123 -7.87 -14.44 9.20
CA GLN A 123 -8.31 -13.50 10.24
C GLN A 123 -8.08 -12.02 9.89
N LEU A 124 -7.59 -11.74 8.67
CA LEU A 124 -7.26 -10.38 8.28
C LEU A 124 -8.52 -9.52 8.15
N GLU A 125 -8.62 -8.51 9.01
CA GLU A 125 -9.74 -7.56 9.06
C GLU A 125 -9.37 -6.22 8.41
N HIS A 126 -8.11 -5.81 8.49
CA HIS A 126 -7.65 -4.53 7.98
C HIS A 126 -6.42 -4.72 7.09
N LEU A 127 -6.54 -4.35 5.82
CA LEU A 127 -5.46 -4.41 4.84
C LEU A 127 -5.17 -3.02 4.28
N GLU A 128 -3.92 -2.58 4.35
CA GLU A 128 -3.41 -1.36 3.74
C GLU A 128 -2.26 -1.71 2.77
N LEU A 129 -2.41 -1.32 1.50
CA LEU A 129 -1.42 -1.56 0.46
C LEU A 129 -0.95 -0.24 -0.15
N HIS A 130 0.35 0.01 -0.14
CA HIS A 130 1.00 1.00 -1.00
C HIS A 130 1.81 0.28 -2.06
N ARG A 131 1.20 0.13 -3.24
CA ARG A 131 1.77 -0.50 -4.42
C ARG A 131 2.30 0.56 -5.36
N TYR A 132 3.60 0.54 -5.63
CA TYR A 132 4.25 1.49 -6.56
C TYR A 132 4.71 0.80 -7.84
N ARG A 133 4.63 1.48 -9.00
CA ARG A 133 5.03 0.89 -10.31
C ARG A 133 6.52 0.95 -10.62
N GLY A 134 7.32 1.53 -9.74
CA GLY A 134 8.77 1.71 -9.89
C GLY A 134 9.16 2.89 -10.78
N VAL A 135 10.17 3.65 -10.34
CA VAL A 135 10.47 5.05 -10.72
C VAL A 135 11.17 5.23 -12.09
N ARG A 136 10.71 4.61 -13.18
CA ARG A 136 11.35 4.78 -14.50
C ARG A 136 10.43 5.41 -15.54
N SER A 137 11.01 6.20 -16.45
CA SER A 137 10.39 7.11 -17.44
C SER A 137 9.32 6.54 -18.39
N GLN A 138 8.92 5.27 -18.24
CA GLN A 138 7.84 4.61 -18.97
C GLN A 138 6.55 4.44 -18.14
N MET A 139 6.52 4.89 -16.88
CA MET A 139 5.41 4.68 -15.92
C MET A 139 4.03 5.13 -16.39
N ARG A 140 3.90 6.22 -17.18
CA ARG A 140 2.59 6.66 -17.69
C ARG A 140 1.94 5.65 -18.66
N ARG A 141 2.69 4.68 -19.19
CA ARG A 141 2.16 3.65 -20.10
C ARG A 141 1.65 2.41 -19.37
N ILE A 142 2.17 2.12 -18.19
CA ILE A 142 1.85 0.91 -17.44
C ILE A 142 0.60 1.16 -16.61
N ARG A 143 -0.51 0.56 -17.03
CA ARG A 143 -1.81 0.66 -16.36
C ARG A 143 -1.88 -0.31 -15.18
N VAL A 144 -2.48 0.15 -14.10
CA VAL A 144 -2.81 -0.72 -12.95
C VAL A 144 -4.21 -1.26 -13.14
N ASP A 145 -4.33 -2.59 -13.19
CA ASP A 145 -5.63 -3.26 -13.20
C ASP A 145 -6.14 -3.42 -11.77
N HIS A 146 -6.73 -2.35 -11.24
CA HIS A 146 -7.34 -2.33 -9.90
C HIS A 146 -8.47 -3.36 -9.74
N MET A 147 -9.16 -3.73 -10.82
CA MET A 147 -10.21 -4.75 -10.76
C MET A 147 -9.63 -6.15 -10.61
N HIS A 148 -8.46 -6.42 -11.21
CA HIS A 148 -7.74 -7.66 -10.98
C HIS A 148 -7.26 -7.77 -9.53
N ILE A 149 -6.68 -6.70 -8.98
CA ILE A 149 -6.29 -6.64 -7.57
C ILE A 149 -7.50 -6.88 -6.66
N ALA A 150 -8.63 -6.20 -6.91
CA ALA A 150 -9.86 -6.38 -6.14
C ALA A 150 -10.40 -7.82 -6.22
N ARG A 151 -10.33 -8.47 -7.39
CA ARG A 151 -10.71 -9.89 -7.55
C ARG A 151 -9.87 -10.81 -6.68
N LEU A 152 -8.54 -10.64 -6.68
CA LEU A 152 -7.65 -11.45 -5.85
C LEU A 152 -7.96 -11.28 -4.37
N LEU A 153 -8.22 -10.04 -3.94
CA LEU A 153 -8.53 -9.72 -2.54
C LEU A 153 -9.97 -10.07 -2.12
N SER A 154 -10.88 -10.36 -3.07
CA SER A 154 -12.29 -10.67 -2.77
C SER A 154 -12.50 -11.94 -1.96
N THR A 155 -11.49 -12.81 -1.88
CA THR A 155 -11.53 -14.05 -1.07
C THR A 155 -11.30 -13.79 0.43
N LEU A 156 -10.88 -12.57 0.81
CA LEU A 156 -10.76 -12.13 2.21
C LEU A 156 -12.14 -11.88 2.83
N THR A 157 -12.81 -12.93 3.26
CA THR A 157 -14.17 -12.84 3.83
C THR A 157 -14.25 -12.13 5.18
N SER A 158 -13.15 -12.06 5.92
CA SER A 158 -13.04 -11.38 7.22
C SER A 158 -12.80 -9.86 7.11
N LEU A 159 -12.55 -9.35 5.90
CA LEU A 159 -12.13 -7.99 5.66
C LEU A 159 -13.19 -6.97 6.09
N LEU A 160 -12.80 -6.05 6.96
CA LEU A 160 -13.56 -4.88 7.40
C LEU A 160 -13.17 -3.64 6.62
N THR A 161 -11.86 -3.39 6.46
CA THR A 161 -11.38 -2.18 5.77
C THR A 161 -10.25 -2.52 4.80
N LEU A 162 -10.33 -1.95 3.60
CA LEU A 162 -9.28 -2.05 2.60
C LEU A 162 -8.77 -0.66 2.22
N ARG A 163 -7.49 -0.38 2.43
CA ARG A 163 -6.84 0.88 2.04
C ARG A 163 -5.86 0.64 0.91
N LEU A 164 -6.00 1.37 -0.19
CA LEU A 164 -5.18 1.17 -1.39
C LEU A 164 -4.59 2.49 -1.89
N ASN A 165 -3.27 2.57 -1.89
CA ASN A 165 -2.50 3.43 -2.77
C ASN A 165 -1.97 2.58 -3.92
N LEU A 166 -2.57 2.71 -5.10
CA LEU A 166 -2.22 1.88 -6.26
C LEU A 166 -1.28 2.57 -7.26
N ASP A 167 -0.87 3.83 -7.00
CA ASP A 167 -0.04 4.63 -7.90
C ASP A 167 -0.58 4.55 -9.35
N PHE A 168 -1.73 5.16 -9.64
CA PHE A 168 -2.32 5.06 -10.97
C PHE A 168 -1.55 5.86 -12.03
N HIS A 169 -1.55 5.38 -13.28
CA HIS A 169 -0.84 6.03 -14.41
C HIS A 169 -1.33 7.40 -14.81
N ASP A 170 -2.56 7.71 -14.44
CA ASP A 170 -3.25 8.96 -14.68
C ASP A 170 -3.52 9.75 -13.40
N ASP A 171 -2.95 9.30 -12.26
CA ASP A 171 -2.93 10.09 -11.02
C ASP A 171 -2.00 11.29 -11.19
N HIS A 172 -2.49 12.46 -10.81
CA HIS A 172 -1.73 13.69 -10.83
C HIS A 172 -0.60 13.73 -9.79
N GLN A 173 -0.53 12.78 -8.84
CA GLN A 173 0.49 12.68 -7.79
C GLN A 173 0.37 13.74 -6.68
N ALA A 174 1.07 13.51 -5.56
CA ALA A 174 0.92 14.19 -4.26
C ALA A 174 1.10 15.72 -4.29
N TYR A 175 1.96 16.24 -5.16
CA TYR A 175 2.32 17.67 -5.19
C TYR A 175 1.95 18.38 -6.49
N CYS A 176 0.96 17.87 -7.21
CA CYS A 176 0.43 18.55 -8.39
C CYS A 176 -0.25 19.87 -8.00
N GLY A 177 0.33 20.99 -8.42
CA GLY A 177 -0.24 22.32 -8.23
C GLY A 177 -1.39 22.64 -9.19
N ALA A 178 -1.48 21.95 -10.34
CA ALA A 178 -2.45 22.23 -11.40
C ALA A 178 -3.89 21.82 -11.04
N PRO A 179 -4.84 22.77 -10.89
CA PRO A 179 -6.22 22.45 -10.54
C PRO A 179 -6.94 21.58 -11.58
N TRP A 180 -6.71 21.82 -12.88
CA TRP A 180 -7.39 21.11 -13.96
C TRP A 180 -7.02 19.61 -14.04
N GLU A 181 -5.79 19.23 -13.69
CA GLU A 181 -5.40 17.80 -13.60
C GLU A 181 -6.15 17.11 -12.46
N ARG A 182 -6.33 17.79 -11.33
CA ARG A 182 -7.13 17.28 -10.20
C ARG A 182 -8.60 17.14 -10.55
N GLU A 183 -9.17 18.15 -11.22
CA GLU A 183 -10.56 18.13 -11.71
C GLU A 183 -10.79 17.01 -12.73
N ARG A 184 -9.81 16.76 -13.62
CA ARG A 184 -9.85 15.65 -14.58
C ARG A 184 -9.75 14.28 -13.91
N TRP A 185 -8.89 14.15 -12.90
CA TRP A 185 -8.66 12.90 -12.18
C TRP A 185 -9.83 12.49 -11.29
N PHE A 186 -10.45 13.45 -10.60
CA PHE A 186 -11.42 13.17 -9.54
C PHE A 186 -12.61 12.28 -9.96
N PRO A 187 -13.24 12.45 -11.14
CA PRO A 187 -14.28 11.52 -11.60
C PRO A 187 -13.77 10.10 -11.84
N LEU A 188 -12.56 9.94 -12.39
CA LEU A 188 -11.94 8.63 -12.64
C LEU A 188 -11.59 7.94 -11.32
N PHE A 189 -11.00 8.69 -10.38
CA PHE A 189 -10.72 8.25 -9.03
C PHE A 189 -11.98 7.73 -8.33
N LYS A 190 -13.08 8.51 -8.38
CA LYS A 190 -14.35 8.13 -7.78
C LYS A 190 -14.95 6.87 -8.41
N ALA A 191 -14.94 6.77 -9.73
CA ALA A 191 -15.45 5.60 -10.44
C ALA A 191 -14.71 4.34 -9.98
N ARG A 192 -13.38 4.36 -9.94
CA ARG A 192 -12.55 3.22 -9.51
C ARG A 192 -12.82 2.80 -8.07
N GLY A 193 -13.01 3.75 -7.16
CA GLY A 193 -13.36 3.43 -5.77
C GLY A 193 -14.69 2.68 -5.66
N PHE A 194 -15.70 3.10 -6.43
CA PHE A 194 -16.97 2.39 -6.49
C PHE A 194 -16.87 1.04 -7.21
N ASP A 195 -16.08 0.93 -8.29
CA ASP A 195 -15.86 -0.34 -8.99
C ASP A 195 -15.29 -1.41 -8.03
N ILE A 196 -14.34 -1.02 -7.16
CA ILE A 196 -13.73 -1.92 -6.16
C ILE A 196 -14.75 -2.30 -5.07
N VAL A 197 -15.46 -1.32 -4.49
CA VAL A 197 -16.48 -1.58 -3.47
C VAL A 197 -17.59 -2.46 -4.01
N ASP A 198 -18.04 -2.21 -5.23
CA ASP A 198 -19.16 -2.94 -5.82
C ASP A 198 -18.79 -4.40 -6.08
N LEU A 199 -17.53 -4.68 -6.41
CA LEU A 199 -17.00 -6.04 -6.48
C LEU A 199 -16.86 -6.69 -5.11
N LEU A 200 -16.19 -6.02 -4.17
CA LEU A 200 -15.87 -6.62 -2.87
C LEU A 200 -17.10 -6.83 -2.00
N GLN A 201 -18.13 -5.99 -2.10
CA GLN A 201 -19.34 -6.13 -1.28
C GLN A 201 -20.09 -7.45 -1.55
N GLU A 202 -19.91 -8.08 -2.71
CA GLU A 202 -20.51 -9.37 -3.07
C GLU A 202 -19.89 -10.53 -2.28
N SER A 203 -18.60 -10.44 -1.96
CA SER A 203 -17.82 -11.53 -1.34
C SER A 203 -17.38 -11.24 0.10
N CYS A 204 -17.32 -9.96 0.49
CA CYS A 204 -16.92 -9.48 1.82
C CYS A 204 -18.15 -8.89 2.55
N PRO A 205 -18.94 -9.71 3.26
CA PRO A 205 -20.19 -9.26 3.90
C PRO A 205 -19.95 -8.33 5.10
N ARG A 206 -18.74 -8.37 5.69
CA ARG A 206 -18.34 -7.53 6.82
C ARG A 206 -17.65 -6.22 6.40
N LEU A 207 -17.34 -6.04 5.12
CA LEU A 207 -16.67 -4.84 4.61
C LEU A 207 -17.43 -3.57 5.03
N GLU A 208 -16.73 -2.65 5.68
CA GLU A 208 -17.25 -1.36 6.13
C GLU A 208 -16.98 -0.28 5.10
N HIS A 209 -15.77 -0.27 4.52
CA HIS A 209 -15.39 0.62 3.43
C HIS A 209 -14.12 0.14 2.71
N VAL A 210 -13.94 0.64 1.49
CA VAL A 210 -12.65 0.69 0.80
C VAL A 210 -12.19 2.14 0.81
N ALA A 211 -10.94 2.41 1.15
CA ALA A 211 -10.34 3.72 1.05
C ALA A 211 -9.29 3.74 -0.06
N LEU A 212 -9.38 4.70 -0.96
CA LEU A 212 -8.31 4.98 -1.94
C LEU A 212 -7.57 6.24 -1.52
N ILE A 213 -6.24 6.26 -1.68
CA ILE A 213 -5.48 7.47 -1.40
C ILE A 213 -5.81 8.53 -2.46
N TYR A 214 -6.26 9.69 -2.01
CA TYR A 214 -6.45 10.87 -2.84
C TYR A 214 -5.35 11.88 -2.52
N HIS A 215 -4.57 12.25 -3.53
CA HIS A 215 -3.48 13.22 -3.45
C HIS A 215 -3.98 14.68 -3.40
N GLY A 216 -4.87 14.98 -2.46
CA GLY A 216 -5.54 16.28 -2.34
C GLY A 216 -4.75 17.38 -1.63
N ILE A 217 -5.33 18.58 -1.59
CA ILE A 217 -4.85 19.71 -0.77
C ILE A 217 -5.66 19.71 0.54
N PRO A 218 -5.02 19.77 1.73
CA PRO A 218 -3.60 20.04 1.95
C PRO A 218 -2.68 18.81 2.01
N ALA A 219 -3.23 17.59 2.01
CA ALA A 219 -2.45 16.36 2.18
C ALA A 219 -3.08 15.15 1.49
N ALA A 220 -2.26 14.12 1.25
CA ALA A 220 -2.73 12.82 0.82
C ALA A 220 -3.67 12.21 1.88
N THR A 221 -4.88 11.84 1.44
CA THR A 221 -6.01 11.54 2.31
C THR A 221 -6.72 10.28 1.84
N TRP A 222 -7.08 9.39 2.76
CA TRP A 222 -7.90 8.21 2.50
C TRP A 222 -9.34 8.61 2.23
N ALA A 223 -9.75 8.59 0.95
CA ALA A 223 -11.15 8.79 0.58
C ALA A 223 -11.90 7.47 0.68
N GLU A 224 -12.94 7.43 1.50
CA GLU A 224 -13.70 6.22 1.80
C GLU A 224 -14.88 6.05 0.85
N PHE A 225 -15.08 4.81 0.42
CA PHE A 225 -16.16 4.34 -0.42
C PHE A 225 -16.89 3.23 0.35
N HIS A 226 -18.18 3.42 0.60
CA HIS A 226 -18.96 2.51 1.42
C HIS A 226 -19.87 1.60 0.58
N PRO A 227 -19.99 0.31 0.94
CA PRO A 227 -20.96 -0.62 0.36
C PRO A 227 -22.40 -0.08 0.40
N GLN A 228 -23.25 -0.55 -0.51
CA GLN A 228 -24.65 -0.10 -0.59
C GLN A 228 -25.46 -0.37 0.69
N ARG A 229 -25.07 -1.40 1.45
CA ARG A 229 -25.71 -1.77 2.72
C ARG A 229 -25.38 -0.83 3.88
N CYS A 230 -24.33 -0.02 3.75
CA CYS A 230 -23.90 0.93 4.79
C CYS A 230 -24.74 2.21 4.72
N ALA A 231 -24.74 2.98 5.81
CA ALA A 231 -25.45 4.26 5.85
C ALA A 231 -24.79 5.30 4.92
N GLU A 232 -25.58 6.28 4.46
CA GLU A 232 -25.08 7.43 3.71
C GLU A 232 -24.25 8.38 4.62
N PRO A 233 -23.21 9.06 4.09
CA PRO A 233 -22.82 9.11 2.68
C PRO A 233 -22.02 7.88 2.21
N ARG A 234 -22.27 7.40 0.99
CA ARG A 234 -21.48 6.32 0.36
C ARG A 234 -20.06 6.71 -0.06
N PHE A 235 -19.73 8.00 0.02
CA PHE A 235 -18.41 8.53 -0.26
C PHE A 235 -18.03 9.61 0.76
N VAL A 236 -16.88 9.45 1.42
CA VAL A 236 -16.34 10.40 2.38
C VAL A 236 -14.95 10.83 1.93
N LEU A 237 -14.74 12.14 1.81
CA LEU A 237 -13.43 12.75 1.63
C LEU A 237 -13.31 13.88 2.64
N ASP A 238 -12.57 13.63 3.71
CA ASP A 238 -12.35 14.56 4.83
C ASP A 238 -10.83 14.69 5.07
N TYR A 239 -10.36 15.91 5.30
CA TYR A 239 -8.97 16.21 5.60
C TYR A 239 -8.67 16.28 7.11
N ALA A 240 -9.62 15.82 7.95
CA ALA A 240 -9.39 15.62 9.37
C ALA A 240 -8.21 14.67 9.62
N LYS A 241 -7.54 14.86 10.76
CA LYS A 241 -6.28 14.17 11.11
C LYS A 241 -6.32 12.65 10.94
N TYR A 242 -7.48 12.01 11.13
CA TYR A 242 -7.63 10.55 11.06
C TYR A 242 -7.72 9.98 9.64
N HIS A 243 -7.98 10.83 8.63
CA HIS A 243 -8.04 10.43 7.22
C HIS A 243 -6.75 10.72 6.47
N VAL A 244 -5.89 11.59 7.01
CA VAL A 244 -4.59 11.92 6.42
C VAL A 244 -3.64 10.73 6.56
N ASP A 245 -3.05 10.25 5.47
CA ASP A 245 -2.18 9.06 5.47
C ASP A 245 -0.84 9.31 6.18
N SER A 246 -0.18 10.42 5.85
CA SER A 246 1.12 10.79 6.41
C SER A 246 1.14 12.28 6.71
N GLU A 247 1.92 12.66 7.73
CA GLU A 247 2.19 14.08 7.98
C GLU A 247 2.70 14.75 6.70
N PRO A 248 2.18 15.94 6.34
CA PRO A 248 2.62 16.62 5.14
C PRO A 248 4.12 16.88 5.22
N CYS A 249 4.88 16.36 4.27
CA CYS A 249 6.25 16.80 4.08
C CYS A 249 6.20 18.27 3.59
N PRO A 250 6.85 19.23 4.27
CA PRO A 250 6.78 20.65 3.91
C PRO A 250 7.43 20.86 2.55
N ARG A 251 6.60 21.11 1.52
CA ARG A 251 7.02 21.28 0.13
C ARG A 251 6.21 22.36 -0.58
N GLU A 252 6.83 22.97 -1.58
CA GLU A 252 6.13 23.85 -2.53
C GLU A 252 5.32 23.01 -3.53
N TRP A 253 4.08 23.40 -3.76
CA TRP A 253 3.21 22.78 -4.77
C TRP A 253 3.71 23.18 -6.16
N ILE A 254 4.05 22.19 -6.99
CA ILE A 254 4.66 22.47 -8.30
C ILE A 254 3.56 22.78 -9.32
N LEU A 255 3.56 24.01 -9.84
CA LEU A 255 2.73 24.37 -11.00
C LEU A 255 3.34 23.74 -12.26
N LEU A 256 2.59 22.86 -12.91
CA LEU A 256 2.97 22.34 -14.22
C LEU A 256 2.93 23.49 -15.25
N ASP A 257 4.01 23.69 -16.00
CA ASP A 257 4.03 24.60 -17.15
C ASP A 257 3.09 24.06 -18.24
N GLU A 258 2.12 24.88 -18.67
CA GLU A 258 1.18 24.56 -19.76
C GLU A 258 1.89 24.14 -21.06
N ARG A 259 3.16 24.53 -21.26
CA ARG A 259 3.98 24.18 -22.43
C ARG A 259 4.66 22.82 -22.33
N VAL A 260 4.73 22.26 -21.12
CA VAL A 260 5.26 20.90 -20.86
C VAL A 260 4.15 19.87 -20.99
N VAL A 261 2.91 20.25 -21.34
CA VAL A 261 1.90 19.35 -21.89
C VAL A 261 2.52 18.68 -23.12
N PRO A 262 3.00 17.43 -23.06
CA PRO A 262 3.17 16.70 -24.30
C PRO A 262 1.75 16.59 -24.84
N SER A 263 1.59 16.78 -26.14
CA SER A 263 0.42 16.37 -26.90
C SER A 263 -0.08 14.98 -26.44
N LEU A 264 -0.92 14.95 -25.40
CA LEU A 264 -1.61 13.79 -24.84
C LEU A 264 -2.99 13.63 -25.49
N LEU A 265 -3.28 14.47 -26.48
CA LEU A 265 -4.35 14.32 -27.45
C LEU A 265 -3.93 13.29 -28.50
N THR A 266 -3.83 12.02 -28.13
CA THR A 266 -4.03 10.81 -28.95
C THR A 266 -3.40 9.62 -28.21
N LEU A 267 -4.22 8.85 -27.49
CA LEU A 267 -4.17 7.38 -27.32
C LEU A 267 -5.28 6.93 -26.38
#